data_AF-F0YQV6-F1
#
_entry.id   AF-F0YQV6-F1
#
_cell.length_a   1.000
_cell.length_b   1.000
_cell.length_c   1.000
_cell.angle_alpha   90.00
_cell.angle_beta   90.00
_cell.angle_gamma   90.00
#
_symmetry.space_group_name_H-M   'P 1'
#
loop_
_entity.id
_entity.type
_entity.pdbx_description
1 polymer ?
#
loop_
_entity_poly.entity_id
_entity_poly.type
_entity_poly.pdbx_seq_one_letter_code
_entity_poly.pdbx_strand_id
1 'polypeptide(L)'
;MSDRTDLKAWQKSVQQPLRLLQRPRYVKTYLPEFVTRSSKDAFVKNHQLPPYEKPDWKSDKFTMDERWALYNDQSNDAALIAEVNEKLKDLEPLICCEDCCTEGGLSLDDIDLWSRLRSLTIVKGLVFPPKVRAYMDNLAEKGDCPLYDAIAI
;
A
#
# COMPACT_ATOMS: atom_id res chain seq x y z
N MET A 1 7.68 -19.09 -2.23
CA MET A 1 6.50 -18.69 -1.46
C MET A 1 6.06 -19.89 -0.66
N SER A 2 5.70 -19.71 0.61
CA SER A 2 5.20 -20.80 1.43
C SER A 2 3.73 -21.12 1.09
N ASP A 3 3.22 -22.18 1.72
CA ASP A 3 1.83 -22.59 1.66
C ASP A 3 0.93 -21.85 2.67
N ARG A 4 1.43 -20.76 3.29
CA ARG A 4 0.67 -19.89 4.20
C ARG A 4 -0.49 -19.19 3.49
N THR A 5 -1.65 -19.86 3.49
CA THR A 5 -2.89 -19.36 2.88
C THR A 5 -3.49 -18.19 3.65
N ASP A 6 -3.23 -18.10 4.94
CA ASP A 6 -3.61 -17.02 5.85
C ASP A 6 -2.96 -15.67 5.47
N LEU A 7 -1.65 -15.64 5.20
CA LEU A 7 -0.94 -14.45 4.71
C LEU A 7 -1.50 -13.99 3.36
N LYS A 8 -1.71 -14.93 2.43
CA LYS A 8 -2.31 -14.64 1.11
C LYS A 8 -3.74 -14.11 1.24
N ALA A 9 -4.53 -14.67 2.17
CA ALA A 9 -5.88 -14.20 2.46
C ALA A 9 -5.87 -12.78 3.04
N TRP A 10 -4.95 -12.50 3.95
CA TRP A 10 -4.75 -11.16 4.49
C TRP A 10 -4.41 -10.15 3.38
N GLN A 11 -3.40 -10.44 2.56
CA GLN A 11 -2.99 -9.59 1.43
C GLN A 11 -4.13 -9.33 0.44
N LYS A 12 -4.98 -10.35 0.19
CA LYS A 12 -6.18 -10.20 -0.64
C LYS A 12 -7.20 -9.28 0.00
N SER A 13 -7.42 -9.40 1.32
CA SER A 13 -8.41 -8.60 2.05
C SER A 13 -8.07 -7.10 2.04
N VAL A 14 -6.79 -6.74 2.08
CA VAL A 14 -6.36 -5.33 2.11
C VAL A 14 -6.15 -4.73 0.71
N GLN A 15 -6.25 -5.52 -0.37
CA GLN A 15 -5.85 -5.09 -1.72
C GLN A 15 -6.59 -3.83 -2.20
N GLN A 16 -7.91 -3.76 -2.00
CA GLN A 16 -8.70 -2.61 -2.43
C GLN A 16 -8.45 -1.37 -1.55
N PRO A 17 -8.51 -1.46 -0.21
CA PRO A 17 -8.13 -0.34 0.66
C PRO A 17 -6.74 0.22 0.36
N LEU A 18 -5.74 -0.63 0.14
CA LEU A 18 -4.39 -0.18 -0.25
C LEU A 18 -4.42 0.67 -1.52
N ARG A 19 -5.11 0.21 -2.57
CA ARG A 19 -5.16 0.94 -3.85
C ARG A 19 -5.84 2.30 -3.70
N LEU A 20 -6.91 2.37 -2.91
CA LEU A 20 -7.65 3.61 -2.65
C LEU A 20 -6.84 4.60 -1.81
N LEU A 21 -6.09 4.12 -0.82
CA LEU A 21 -5.29 5.01 0.05
C LEU A 21 -3.96 5.42 -0.59
N GLN A 22 -3.21 4.48 -1.16
CA GLN A 22 -1.81 4.67 -1.56
C GLN A 22 -1.67 5.42 -2.89
N ARG A 23 -2.46 5.06 -3.90
CA ARG A 23 -2.30 5.62 -5.26
C ARG A 23 -2.52 7.13 -5.31
N PRO A 24 -3.55 7.70 -4.66
CA PRO A 24 -3.67 9.13 -4.48
C PRO A 24 -2.44 9.77 -3.83
N ARG A 25 -1.87 9.12 -2.82
CA ARG A 25 -0.75 9.65 -2.04
C ARG A 25 0.57 9.62 -2.78
N TYR A 26 0.81 8.58 -3.59
CA TYR A 26 2.01 8.49 -4.44
C TYR A 26 2.20 9.72 -5.32
N VAL A 27 1.14 10.16 -6.01
CA VAL A 27 1.21 11.31 -6.92
C VAL A 27 1.10 12.67 -6.19
N LYS A 28 0.85 12.66 -4.88
CA LYS A 28 0.74 13.85 -4.03
C LYS A 28 1.98 14.09 -3.15
N THR A 29 2.82 13.07 -2.93
CA THR A 29 4.04 13.18 -2.11
C THR A 29 5.32 13.33 -2.94
N TYR A 30 6.46 13.45 -2.26
CA TYR A 30 7.80 13.59 -2.84
C TYR A 30 8.42 12.24 -3.25
N LEU A 31 7.81 11.59 -4.24
CA LEU A 31 8.42 10.45 -4.92
C LEU A 31 9.15 10.91 -6.19
N PRO A 32 10.41 10.48 -6.40
CA PRO A 32 11.26 10.98 -7.50
C PRO A 32 10.67 10.69 -8.89
N GLU A 33 9.93 9.59 -9.05
CA GLU A 33 9.25 9.23 -10.29
C GLU A 33 8.06 10.16 -10.63
N PHE A 34 7.55 10.94 -9.65
CA PHE A 34 6.38 11.82 -9.79
C PHE A 34 6.74 13.30 -9.69
N VAL A 35 7.98 13.70 -9.97
CA VAL A 35 8.40 15.11 -9.94
C VAL A 35 7.65 15.97 -10.97
N THR A 36 7.34 15.42 -12.15
CA THR A 36 6.69 16.18 -13.23
C THR A 36 5.19 15.92 -13.30
N ARG A 37 4.44 16.91 -13.81
CA ARG A 37 3.00 16.75 -14.06
C ARG A 37 2.70 15.61 -15.04
N SER A 38 3.50 15.46 -16.09
CA SER A 38 3.29 14.40 -17.08
C SER A 38 3.50 13.00 -16.50
N SER A 39 4.47 12.80 -15.60
CA SER A 39 4.64 11.52 -14.90
C SER A 39 3.45 11.19 -13.98
N LYS A 40 2.95 12.20 -13.26
CA LYS A 40 1.73 12.07 -12.44
C LYS A 40 0.50 11.72 -13.29
N ASP A 41 0.29 12.44 -14.40
CA ASP A 41 -0.82 12.21 -15.34
C ASP A 41 -0.74 10.79 -15.95
N ALA A 42 0.46 10.37 -16.34
CA ALA A 42 0.69 9.02 -16.85
C ALA A 42 0.35 7.96 -15.79
N PHE A 43 0.71 8.18 -14.52
CA PHE A 43 0.35 7.26 -13.45
C PHE A 43 -1.17 7.19 -13.25
N VAL A 44 -1.82 8.34 -13.09
CA VAL A 44 -3.28 8.45 -12.90
C VAL A 44 -4.03 7.80 -14.06
N LYS A 45 -3.63 8.05 -15.31
CA LYS A 45 -4.23 7.42 -16.50
C LYS A 45 -4.07 5.90 -16.52
N ASN A 46 -2.96 5.37 -15.98
CA ASN A 46 -2.63 3.96 -16.08
C ASN A 46 -3.06 3.09 -14.89
N HIS A 47 -3.39 3.71 -13.75
CA HIS A 47 -3.73 3.03 -12.50
C HIS A 47 -5.15 3.40 -12.06
N GLN A 48 -6.09 2.49 -12.32
CA GLN A 48 -7.50 2.67 -12.00
C GLN A 48 -7.79 2.54 -10.51
N LEU A 49 -8.61 3.40 -9.91
CA LEU A 49 -9.09 3.18 -8.54
C LEU A 49 -10.28 2.18 -8.55
N PRO A 50 -10.42 1.28 -7.56
CA PRO A 50 -11.68 0.55 -7.38
C PRO A 50 -12.87 1.51 -7.27
N PRO A 51 -14.07 1.15 -7.78
CA PRO A 51 -14.43 -0.11 -8.44
C PRO A 51 -14.16 -0.12 -9.96
N TYR A 52 -13.48 0.90 -10.50
CA TYR A 52 -13.28 1.02 -11.94
C TYR A 52 -12.34 -0.07 -12.47
N GLU A 53 -12.71 -0.63 -13.62
CA GLU A 53 -11.92 -1.65 -14.29
C GLU A 53 -10.91 -1.03 -15.26
N LYS A 54 -9.76 -1.70 -15.45
CA LYS A 54 -8.65 -1.17 -16.26
C LYS A 54 -9.03 -0.81 -17.70
N PRO A 55 -9.84 -1.62 -18.44
CA PRO A 55 -10.25 -1.28 -19.80
C PRO A 55 -11.08 0.01 -19.83
N ASP A 56 -12.03 0.14 -18.91
CA ASP A 56 -12.91 1.31 -18.82
C ASP A 56 -12.15 2.56 -18.38
N TRP A 57 -11.29 2.44 -17.38
CA TRP A 57 -10.48 3.54 -16.88
C TRP A 57 -9.55 4.13 -17.94
N LYS A 58 -9.02 3.29 -18.85
CA LYS A 58 -8.11 3.72 -19.92
C LYS A 58 -8.82 4.16 -21.19
N SER A 59 -10.13 3.97 -21.29
CA SER A 59 -10.95 4.41 -22.42
C SER A 59 -11.26 5.91 -22.34
N ASP A 60 -11.97 6.41 -23.35
CA ASP A 60 -12.45 7.79 -23.42
C ASP A 60 -13.67 8.05 -22.52
N LYS A 61 -14.13 7.06 -21.74
CA LYS A 61 -15.20 7.21 -20.74
C LYS A 61 -14.88 8.23 -19.65
N PHE A 62 -13.59 8.49 -19.41
CA PHE A 62 -13.13 9.46 -18.43
C PHE A 62 -12.16 10.43 -19.10
N THR A 63 -12.36 11.71 -18.86
CA THR A 63 -11.38 12.78 -19.10
C THR A 63 -10.23 12.67 -18.09
N MET A 64 -9.13 13.40 -18.32
CA MET A 64 -8.07 13.46 -17.32
C MET A 64 -8.52 14.17 -16.04
N ASP A 65 -9.37 15.20 -16.14
CA ASP A 65 -9.86 15.95 -14.99
C ASP A 65 -10.77 15.11 -14.09
N GLU A 66 -11.64 14.28 -14.67
CA GLU A 66 -12.46 13.33 -13.90
C GLU A 66 -11.60 12.30 -13.16
N ARG A 67 -10.55 11.77 -13.81
CA ARG A 67 -9.60 10.85 -13.14
C ARG A 67 -8.90 11.53 -11.97
N TRP A 68 -8.50 12.79 -12.15
CA TRP A 68 -7.89 13.58 -11.08
C TRP A 68 -8.86 13.91 -9.96
N ALA A 69 -10.13 14.21 -10.27
CA ALA A 69 -11.16 14.41 -9.27
C ALA A 69 -11.33 13.15 -8.40
N LEU A 70 -11.38 11.97 -9.03
CA LEU A 70 -11.45 10.68 -8.33
C LEU A 70 -10.20 10.39 -7.48
N TYR A 71 -9.00 10.72 -7.98
CA TYR A 71 -7.75 10.61 -7.21
C TYR A 71 -7.67 11.61 -6.05
N ASN A 72 -8.38 12.73 -6.15
CA ASN A 72 -8.37 13.77 -5.13
C ASN A 72 -9.47 13.59 -4.07
N ASP A 73 -10.47 12.75 -4.35
CA ASP A 73 -11.51 12.41 -3.39
C ASP A 73 -10.93 11.59 -2.22
N GLN A 74 -11.03 12.15 -1.02
CA GLN A 74 -10.59 11.55 0.24
C GLN A 74 -11.77 11.34 1.20
N SER A 75 -13.01 11.43 0.72
CA SER A 75 -14.22 11.31 1.54
C SER A 75 -14.28 10.00 2.34
N ASN A 76 -13.68 8.92 1.81
CA ASN A 76 -13.65 7.60 2.44
C ASN A 76 -12.34 7.31 3.22
N ASP A 77 -11.36 8.22 3.24
CA ASP A 77 -10.04 7.95 3.82
C ASP A 77 -10.13 7.51 5.30
N ALA A 78 -10.97 8.18 6.10
CA ALA A 78 -11.13 7.85 7.52
C ALA A 78 -11.67 6.42 7.74
N ALA A 79 -12.66 6.01 6.94
CA ALA A 79 -13.22 4.66 7.03
C ALA A 79 -12.22 3.60 6.55
N LEU A 80 -11.50 3.87 5.46
CA LEU A 80 -10.47 2.97 4.93
C LEU A 80 -9.28 2.84 5.89
N ILE A 81 -8.84 3.93 6.53
CA ILE A 81 -7.79 3.91 7.55
C ILE A 81 -8.22 3.07 8.75
N ALA A 82 -9.46 3.23 9.22
CA ALA A 82 -10.00 2.41 10.31
C ALA A 82 -10.04 0.92 9.92
N GLU A 83 -10.49 0.59 8.71
CA GLU A 83 -10.49 -0.78 8.19
C GLU A 83 -9.08 -1.37 8.15
N VAL A 84 -8.12 -0.64 7.58
CA VAL A 84 -6.73 -1.12 7.48
C VAL A 84 -6.10 -1.28 8.86
N ASN A 85 -6.42 -0.41 9.83
CA ASN A 85 -5.94 -0.57 11.20
C ASN A 85 -6.42 -1.87 11.85
N GLU A 86 -7.68 -2.27 11.64
CA GLU A 86 -8.16 -3.58 12.11
C GLU A 86 -7.43 -4.72 11.38
N LYS A 87 -7.20 -4.58 10.06
CA LYS A 87 -6.43 -5.58 9.30
C LYS A 87 -4.99 -5.69 9.79
N LEU A 88 -4.34 -4.59 10.17
CA LEU A 88 -2.98 -4.65 10.71
C LEU A 88 -2.94 -5.41 12.05
N LYS A 89 -3.98 -5.31 12.88
CA LYS A 89 -4.11 -6.15 14.09
C LYS A 89 -4.26 -7.63 13.73
N ASP A 90 -5.07 -7.96 12.73
CA ASP A 90 -5.21 -9.34 12.23
C ASP A 90 -3.88 -9.90 11.70
N LEU A 91 -3.01 -9.04 11.15
CA LEU A 91 -1.69 -9.43 10.64
C LEU A 91 -0.67 -9.72 11.74
N GLU A 92 -0.70 -8.96 12.84
CA GLU A 92 0.30 -9.06 13.91
C GLU A 92 0.57 -10.48 14.42
N PRO A 93 -0.43 -11.34 14.69
CA PRO A 93 -0.18 -12.72 15.10
C PRO A 93 0.34 -13.61 13.97
N LEU A 94 0.16 -13.23 12.70
CA LEU A 94 0.59 -14.04 11.54
C LEU A 94 2.09 -13.89 11.23
N ILE A 95 2.69 -12.77 11.62
CA ILE A 95 4.13 -12.52 11.50
C ILE A 95 4.86 -13.34 12.57
N CYS A 96 5.81 -14.17 12.12
CA CYS A 96 6.62 -15.02 12.98
C CYS A 96 7.50 -14.19 13.93
N CYS A 97 8.38 -13.34 13.37
CA CYS A 97 9.25 -12.45 14.14
C CYS A 97 9.66 -11.23 13.31
N GLU A 98 10.56 -10.39 13.84
CA GLU A 98 11.06 -9.22 13.12
C GLU A 98 11.91 -9.57 11.88
N ASP A 99 12.49 -10.77 11.82
CA ASP A 99 13.34 -11.22 10.72
C ASP A 99 12.57 -11.85 9.55
N CYS A 100 11.40 -12.41 9.82
CA CYS A 100 10.62 -13.13 8.82
C CYS A 100 9.13 -13.28 9.21
N CYS A 101 8.27 -13.35 8.20
CA CYS A 101 6.84 -13.57 8.38
C CYS A 101 6.47 -15.06 8.49
N THR A 102 7.39 -15.98 8.21
CA THR A 102 7.18 -17.44 8.30
C THR A 102 8.22 -18.12 9.19
N GLU A 103 7.85 -19.24 9.82
CA GLU A 103 8.75 -20.01 10.70
C GLU A 103 9.95 -20.62 9.95
N GLY A 104 9.87 -20.73 8.63
CA GLY A 104 10.95 -21.23 7.77
C GLY A 104 12.08 -20.22 7.50
N GLY A 105 12.03 -19.03 8.11
CA GLY A 105 12.98 -17.95 7.87
C GLY A 105 12.59 -17.01 6.73
N LEU A 106 13.53 -16.15 6.34
CA LEU A 106 13.35 -15.16 5.26
C LEU A 106 13.04 -15.85 3.93
N SER A 107 12.00 -15.40 3.23
CA SER A 107 11.48 -16.05 2.04
C SER A 107 10.86 -15.04 1.05
N LEU A 108 10.34 -15.54 -0.08
CA LEU A 108 9.58 -14.71 -1.03
C LEU A 108 8.27 -14.16 -0.45
N ASP A 109 7.74 -14.76 0.62
CA ASP A 109 6.54 -14.22 1.28
C ASP A 109 6.87 -12.90 1.97
N ASP A 110 8.09 -12.76 2.50
CA ASP A 110 8.58 -11.52 3.08
C ASP A 110 8.69 -10.41 2.05
N ILE A 111 9.25 -10.73 0.87
CA ILE A 111 9.39 -9.76 -0.22
C ILE A 111 8.01 -9.23 -0.66
N ASP A 112 7.01 -10.11 -0.79
CA ASP A 112 5.66 -9.72 -1.19
C ASP A 112 4.92 -8.97 -0.07
N LEU A 113 4.96 -9.46 1.17
CA LEU A 113 4.31 -8.80 2.31
C LEU A 113 4.93 -7.43 2.62
N TRP A 114 6.25 -7.36 2.74
CA TRP A 114 6.95 -6.15 3.13
C TRP A 114 6.76 -5.02 2.11
N SER A 115 6.76 -5.33 0.80
CA SER A 115 6.52 -4.31 -0.23
C SER A 115 5.16 -3.61 -0.08
N ARG A 116 4.13 -4.33 0.37
CA ARG A 116 2.77 -3.82 0.63
C ARG A 116 2.72 -3.01 1.91
N LEU A 117 3.39 -3.50 2.95
CA LEU A 117 3.47 -2.82 4.23
C LEU A 117 4.26 -1.50 4.13
N ARG A 118 5.41 -1.51 3.45
CA ARG A 118 6.15 -0.28 3.12
C ARG A 118 5.25 0.71 2.39
N SER A 119 4.51 0.25 1.40
CA SER A 119 3.57 1.09 0.67
C SER A 119 2.51 1.72 1.57
N LEU A 120 2.08 1.08 2.66
CA LEU A 120 1.13 1.63 3.62
C LEU A 120 1.71 2.77 4.47
N THR A 121 3.03 2.79 4.71
CA THR A 121 3.67 3.84 5.52
C THR A 121 3.55 5.26 4.94
N ILE A 122 3.12 5.40 3.67
CA ILE A 122 2.79 6.70 3.07
C ILE A 122 1.47 7.29 3.61
N VAL A 123 0.63 6.48 4.23
CA VAL A 123 -0.70 6.88 4.71
C VAL A 123 -0.58 7.35 6.16
N LYS A 124 -0.69 8.66 6.38
CA LYS A 124 -0.69 9.20 7.74
C LYS A 124 -1.93 8.75 8.51
N GLY A 125 -1.76 8.32 9.76
CA GLY A 125 -2.84 7.89 10.64
C GLY A 125 -3.06 6.38 10.72
N LEU A 126 -2.34 5.58 9.91
CA LEU A 126 -2.26 4.15 10.16
C LEU A 126 -1.48 3.86 11.44
N VAL A 127 -1.96 2.87 12.20
CA VAL A 127 -1.35 2.41 13.45
C VAL A 127 -0.81 1.01 13.21
N PHE A 128 0.50 0.90 13.08
CA PHE A 128 1.18 -0.38 12.93
C PHE A 128 1.41 -1.02 14.29
N PRO A 129 0.88 -2.22 14.54
CA PRO A 129 1.13 -2.93 15.79
C PRO A 129 2.63 -3.21 15.99
N PRO A 130 3.12 -3.31 17.25
CA PRO A 130 4.55 -3.38 17.56
C PRO A 130 5.33 -4.43 16.77
N LYS A 131 4.80 -5.65 16.61
CA LYS A 131 5.51 -6.71 15.87
C LYS A 131 5.57 -6.41 14.37
N VAL A 132 4.50 -5.86 13.82
CA VAL A 132 4.44 -5.45 12.41
C VAL A 132 5.44 -4.32 12.14
N ARG A 133 5.53 -3.36 13.07
CA ARG A 133 6.47 -2.23 12.99
C ARG A 133 7.92 -2.71 13.05
N ALA A 134 8.27 -3.53 14.05
CA ALA A 134 9.60 -4.12 14.19
C ALA A 134 10.03 -4.93 12.94
N TYR A 135 9.13 -5.76 12.42
CA TYR A 135 9.34 -6.50 11.17
C TYR A 135 9.65 -5.59 9.98
N MET A 136 8.85 -4.54 9.79
CA MET A 136 9.08 -3.59 8.70
C MET A 136 10.40 -2.83 8.84
N ASP A 137 10.74 -2.40 10.06
CA ASP A 137 11.95 -1.61 10.34
C ASP A 137 13.22 -2.44 10.13
N ASN A 138 13.24 -3.67 10.66
CA ASN A 138 14.37 -4.59 10.49
C ASN A 138 14.64 -4.89 9.01
N LEU A 139 13.59 -5.15 8.22
CA LEU A 139 13.75 -5.40 6.78
C LEU A 139 14.08 -4.13 5.99
N ALA A 140 13.63 -2.94 6.44
CA ALA A 140 14.04 -1.67 5.84
C ALA A 140 15.54 -1.41 6.03
N GLU A 141 16.06 -1.67 7.24
CA GLU A 141 17.48 -1.54 7.57
C GLU A 141 18.33 -2.55 6.80
N LYS A 142 17.97 -3.84 6.83
CA LYS A 142 18.70 -4.90 6.12
C LYS A 142 18.67 -4.74 4.60
N GLY A 143 17.58 -4.20 4.06
CA GLY A 143 17.36 -4.01 2.63
C GLY A 143 17.86 -2.67 2.08
N ASP A 144 18.39 -1.77 2.93
CA ASP A 144 18.72 -0.39 2.58
C ASP A 144 17.58 0.31 1.79
N CYS A 145 16.35 0.10 2.26
CA CYS A 145 15.15 0.55 1.56
C CYS A 145 14.23 1.28 2.56
N PRO A 146 14.32 2.62 2.65
CA PRO A 146 13.62 3.38 3.67
C PRO A 146 12.12 3.34 3.46
N LEU A 147 11.39 3.43 4.56
CA LEU A 147 9.93 3.53 4.58
C LEU A 147 9.48 4.93 4.17
N TYR A 148 8.19 5.11 3.94
CA TYR A 148 7.61 6.39 3.52
C TYR A 148 7.16 7.28 4.69
N ASP A 149 7.48 6.92 5.94
CA ASP A 149 7.04 7.65 7.14
C ASP A 149 7.39 9.15 7.10
N ALA A 150 8.57 9.50 6.57
CA ALA A 150 9.03 10.90 6.45
C ALA A 150 8.25 11.73 5.42
N ILE A 151 7.53 11.08 4.50
CA ILE A 151 6.78 11.73 3.41
C ILE A 151 5.28 11.37 3.47
N ALA A 152 4.81 10.84 4.60
CA ALA A 152 3.45 10.39 4.79
C ALA A 152 2.46 11.55 4.87
N ILE A 153 1.29 11.39 4.24
CA ILE A 153 0.22 12.38 4.18
C ILE A 153 -1.17 11.80 4.43
#